data_AF-A0A2V7KU88-F1
#
_entry.id   AF-A0A2V7KU88-F1
#
_cell.length_a   1.000
_cell.length_b   1.000
_cell.length_c   1.000
_cell.angle_alpha   90.00
_cell.angle_beta   90.00
_cell.angle_gamma   90.00
#
_symmetry.space_group_name_H-M   'P 1'
#
loop_
_entity.id
_entity.type
_entity.pdbx_description
1 polymer ?
#
loop_
_entity_poly.entity_id
_entity_poly.type
_entity_poly.pdbx_seq_one_letter_code
_entity_poly.pdbx_strand_id
1 'polypeptide(L)'
;MTRGDYDSAVRYGKLSVKHGESCSSSYLLVAYTNLIDPYMLQGDESAAMQCLETAQKWMAPERRWRLRLQFIAEAASFALMQRNVGLAMDLIAQLESVSREREIAIPMPGAYWKLKAFKMAQMGQMEDAYSTVSKLATLWRNTLVLAHLDMVATKAWLERLDQGTVRPETADDLDLFRRLGAVGKRQLLGFPWFWETLVDLRSRQKAQRIQEWSR
;
A
#
# COMPACT_ATOMS: atom_id res chain seq x y z
N MET A 1 -3.96 0.10 15.79
CA MET A 1 -3.19 -1.08 15.34
C MET A 1 -4.19 -2.15 14.91
N THR A 2 -4.09 -2.64 13.67
CA THR A 2 -5.09 -3.55 13.08
C THR A 2 -4.97 -4.96 13.66
N ARG A 3 -5.97 -5.36 14.46
CA ARG A 3 -5.99 -6.62 15.22
C ARG A 3 -6.39 -7.86 14.39
N GLY A 4 -6.82 -7.67 13.14
CA GLY A 4 -7.30 -8.76 12.27
C GLY A 4 -8.77 -9.11 12.46
N ASP A 5 -9.50 -8.41 13.34
CA ASP A 5 -10.96 -8.52 13.44
C ASP A 5 -11.63 -7.64 12.38
N TYR A 6 -11.79 -8.19 11.19
CA TYR A 6 -12.34 -7.47 10.03
C TYR A 6 -13.86 -7.29 10.12
N ASP A 7 -14.58 -8.21 10.76
CA ASP A 7 -16.03 -8.08 10.99
C ASP A 7 -16.34 -6.86 11.85
N SER A 8 -15.62 -6.69 12.96
CA SER A 8 -15.72 -5.49 13.78
C SER A 8 -15.27 -4.25 13.02
N ALA A 9 -14.20 -4.33 12.22
CA ALA A 9 -13.72 -3.20 11.42
C ALA A 9 -14.80 -2.71 10.43
N VAL A 10 -15.45 -3.62 9.72
CA VAL A 10 -16.58 -3.29 8.82
C VAL A 10 -17.75 -2.73 9.61
N ARG A 11 -18.12 -3.34 10.74
CA ARG A 11 -19.22 -2.85 11.59
C ARG A 11 -19.00 -1.41 12.04
N TYR A 12 -17.83 -1.11 12.61
CA TYR A 12 -17.52 0.24 13.08
C TYR A 12 -17.29 1.22 11.93
N GLY A 13 -16.72 0.78 10.81
CA GLY A 13 -16.58 1.60 9.61
C GLY A 13 -17.93 2.02 9.03
N LYS A 14 -18.90 1.09 8.94
CA LYS A 14 -20.29 1.41 8.55
C LYS A 14 -20.95 2.41 9.49
N LEU A 15 -20.74 2.27 10.80
CA LEU A 15 -21.22 3.26 11.79
C LEU A 15 -20.58 4.64 11.58
N SER A 16 -19.27 4.68 11.31
CA SER A 16 -18.56 5.92 11.01
C SER A 16 -19.08 6.60 9.73
N VAL A 17 -19.36 5.82 8.68
CA VAL A 17 -19.97 6.33 7.44
C VAL A 17 -21.36 6.90 7.73
N LYS A 18 -22.23 6.13 8.39
CA LYS A 18 -23.59 6.56 8.74
C LYS A 18 -23.59 7.88 9.53
N HIS A 19 -22.70 8.01 10.51
CA HIS A 19 -22.56 9.26 11.26
C HIS A 19 -21.98 10.39 10.40
N GLY A 20 -20.96 10.11 9.58
CA GLY A 20 -20.39 11.09 8.68
C GLY A 20 -21.42 11.66 7.69
N GLU A 21 -22.29 10.81 7.16
CA GLU A 21 -23.35 11.19 6.22
C GLU A 21 -24.40 12.06 6.89
N SER A 22 -24.81 11.72 8.12
CA SER A 22 -25.76 12.53 8.88
C SER A 22 -25.25 13.94 9.23
N CYS A 23 -23.93 14.13 9.25
CA CYS A 23 -23.29 15.39 9.63
C CYS A 23 -22.61 16.10 8.44
N SER A 24 -22.81 15.63 7.20
CA SER A 24 -22.10 16.13 5.99
C SER A 24 -20.59 16.26 6.20
N SER A 25 -20.00 15.27 6.88
CA SER A 25 -18.61 15.34 7.32
C SER A 25 -17.66 15.25 6.14
N SER A 26 -16.74 16.18 6.11
CA SER A 26 -15.69 16.23 5.11
C SER A 26 -14.62 15.13 5.26
N TYR A 27 -14.73 14.28 6.29
CA TYR A 27 -13.93 13.08 6.51
C TYR A 27 -14.59 11.80 5.96
N LEU A 28 -15.73 11.91 5.27
CA LEU A 28 -16.40 10.76 4.65
C LEU A 28 -15.48 10.00 3.69
N LEU A 29 -14.62 10.71 2.95
CA LEU A 29 -13.59 10.08 2.12
C LEU A 29 -12.75 9.08 2.91
N VAL A 30 -12.25 9.48 4.09
CA VAL A 30 -11.42 8.62 4.95
C VAL A 30 -12.23 7.46 5.52
N ALA A 31 -13.49 7.71 5.90
CA ALA A 31 -14.37 6.66 6.42
C ALA A 31 -14.62 5.57 5.35
N TYR A 32 -14.86 5.98 4.11
CA TYR A 32 -15.03 5.06 2.99
C TYR A 32 -13.73 4.35 2.62
N THR A 33 -12.59 5.03 2.54
CA THR A 33 -11.32 4.36 2.18
C THR A 33 -10.87 3.36 3.25
N ASN A 34 -11.13 3.62 4.53
CA ASN A 34 -10.83 2.68 5.61
C ASN A 34 -11.64 1.37 5.55
N LEU A 35 -12.74 1.32 4.77
CA LEU A 35 -13.53 0.12 4.57
C LEU A 35 -13.02 -0.77 3.43
N ILE A 36 -12.17 -0.23 2.54
CA ILE A 36 -11.65 -0.97 1.36
C ILE A 36 -10.87 -2.20 1.81
N ASP A 37 -9.87 -2.02 2.67
CA ASP A 37 -9.01 -3.11 3.15
C ASP A 37 -9.80 -4.22 3.86
N PRO A 38 -10.68 -3.94 4.85
CA PRO A 38 -11.51 -4.97 5.47
C PRO A 38 -12.38 -5.75 4.49
N TYR A 39 -13.06 -5.07 3.55
CA TYR A 39 -13.90 -5.76 2.57
C TYR A 39 -13.07 -6.65 1.64
N MET A 40 -11.92 -6.17 1.16
CA MET A 40 -11.01 -6.99 0.36
C MET A 40 -10.51 -8.23 1.11
N LEU A 41 -10.21 -8.09 2.41
CA LEU A 41 -9.75 -9.19 3.25
C LEU A 41 -10.85 -10.20 3.58
N GLN A 42 -12.12 -9.79 3.52
CA GLN A 42 -13.29 -10.68 3.59
C GLN A 42 -13.69 -11.28 2.23
N GLY A 43 -13.04 -10.88 1.14
CA GLY A 43 -13.36 -11.32 -0.22
C GLY A 43 -14.56 -10.60 -0.85
N ASP A 44 -15.06 -9.52 -0.25
CA ASP A 44 -16.15 -8.70 -0.79
C ASP A 44 -15.60 -7.56 -1.66
N GLU A 45 -15.07 -7.92 -2.82
CA GLU A 45 -14.47 -6.96 -3.76
C GLU A 45 -15.49 -5.93 -4.28
N SER A 46 -16.76 -6.33 -4.41
CA SER A 46 -17.82 -5.43 -4.86
C SER A 46 -18.08 -4.32 -3.84
N ALA A 47 -18.17 -4.64 -2.54
CA ALA A 47 -18.33 -3.64 -1.50
C ALA A 47 -17.10 -2.72 -1.38
N ALA A 48 -15.89 -3.27 -1.57
CA ALA A 48 -14.66 -2.48 -1.60
C ALA A 48 -14.67 -1.47 -2.76
N MET A 49 -15.05 -1.92 -3.97
CA MET A 49 -15.20 -1.04 -5.15
C MET A 49 -16.23 0.07 -4.90
N GLN A 50 -17.39 -0.30 -4.36
CA GLN A 50 -18.45 0.68 -4.05
C GLN A 50 -17.97 1.74 -3.04
N CYS A 51 -17.17 1.35 -2.05
CA CYS A 51 -16.56 2.30 -1.12
C CYS A 51 -15.59 3.25 -1.83
N LEU A 52 -14.76 2.75 -2.75
CA LEU A 52 -13.83 3.59 -3.50
C LEU A 52 -14.55 4.59 -4.41
N GLU A 53 -15.55 4.13 -5.18
CA GLU A 53 -16.37 5.00 -6.02
C GLU A 53 -17.11 6.06 -5.21
N THR A 54 -17.61 5.69 -4.04
CA THR A 54 -18.29 6.63 -3.15
C THR A 54 -17.31 7.62 -2.54
N ALA A 55 -16.13 7.18 -2.11
CA ALA A 55 -15.07 8.05 -1.63
C ALA A 55 -14.66 9.10 -2.69
N GLN A 56 -14.63 8.70 -3.96
CA GLN A 56 -14.30 9.60 -5.07
C GLN A 56 -15.28 10.78 -5.19
N LYS A 57 -16.57 10.56 -4.93
CA LYS A 57 -17.60 11.63 -4.96
C LYS A 57 -17.34 12.72 -3.91
N TRP A 58 -16.62 12.39 -2.85
CA TRP A 58 -16.24 13.32 -1.79
C TRP A 58 -14.91 14.05 -2.05
N MET A 59 -14.28 13.84 -3.20
CA MET A 59 -13.13 14.63 -3.66
C MET A 59 -13.59 15.98 -4.24
N ALA A 60 -13.82 16.96 -3.36
CA ALA A 60 -14.11 18.34 -3.78
C ALA A 60 -12.83 19.10 -4.24
N PRO A 61 -12.93 20.08 -5.16
CA PRO A 61 -11.83 20.38 -6.07
C PRO A 61 -10.63 21.17 -5.51
N GLU A 62 -10.73 21.92 -4.41
CA GLU A 62 -9.75 23.03 -4.22
C GLU A 62 -8.85 23.02 -2.98
N ARG A 63 -9.13 22.29 -1.89
CA ARG A 63 -8.41 22.56 -0.62
C ARG A 63 -7.89 21.38 0.21
N ARG A 64 -7.83 20.17 -0.34
CA ARG A 64 -7.45 18.99 0.48
C ARG A 64 -6.39 18.13 -0.16
N TRP A 65 -5.24 18.72 -0.47
CA TRP A 65 -4.03 18.02 -0.92
C TRP A 65 -3.79 16.71 -0.16
N ARG A 66 -3.91 16.73 1.18
CA ARG A 66 -3.78 15.53 2.03
C ARG A 66 -4.81 14.43 1.72
N LEU A 67 -6.08 14.79 1.55
CA LEU A 67 -7.13 13.80 1.22
C LEU A 67 -6.97 13.28 -0.20
N ARG A 68 -6.52 14.13 -1.14
CA ARG A 68 -6.22 13.70 -2.51
C ARG A 68 -5.08 12.68 -2.51
N LEU A 69 -4.00 12.94 -1.77
CA LEU A 69 -2.91 11.97 -1.62
C LEU A 69 -3.39 10.65 -1.02
N GLN A 70 -4.20 10.72 0.04
CA GLN A 70 -4.77 9.53 0.67
C GLN A 70 -5.62 8.74 -0.32
N PHE A 71 -6.56 9.39 -1.01
CA PHE A 71 -7.41 8.73 -2.00
C PHE A 71 -6.59 8.05 -3.10
N ILE A 72 -5.60 8.75 -3.69
CA ILE A 72 -4.78 8.17 -4.77
C ILE A 72 -3.97 6.97 -4.25
N ALA A 73 -3.40 7.05 -3.04
CA ALA A 73 -2.65 5.95 -2.45
C ALA A 73 -3.53 4.71 -2.18
N GLU A 74 -4.75 4.91 -1.71
CA GLU A 74 -5.71 3.82 -1.48
C GLU A 74 -6.22 3.24 -2.80
N ALA A 75 -6.54 4.08 -3.78
CA ALA A 75 -6.91 3.65 -5.12
C ALA A 75 -5.79 2.83 -5.79
N ALA A 76 -4.53 3.25 -5.65
CA ALA A 76 -3.38 2.51 -6.16
C ALA A 76 -3.22 1.16 -5.47
N SER A 77 -3.35 1.12 -4.15
CA SER A 77 -3.29 -0.13 -3.37
C SER A 77 -4.42 -1.08 -3.75
N PHE A 78 -5.63 -0.56 -3.95
CA PHE A 78 -6.80 -1.32 -4.41
C PHE A 78 -6.64 -1.85 -5.84
N ALA A 79 -6.06 -1.05 -6.75
CA ALA A 79 -5.72 -1.51 -8.10
C ALA A 79 -4.70 -2.66 -8.07
N LEU A 80 -3.69 -2.59 -7.18
CA LEU A 80 -2.78 -3.70 -6.95
C LEU A 80 -3.51 -4.93 -6.39
N MET A 81 -4.47 -4.75 -5.48
CA MET A 81 -5.28 -5.86 -4.95
C MET A 81 -6.06 -6.60 -6.03
N GLN A 82 -6.59 -5.87 -7.01
CA GLN A 82 -7.26 -6.43 -8.19
C GLN A 82 -6.28 -6.95 -9.27
N ARG A 83 -4.97 -6.95 -9.00
CA ARG A 83 -3.91 -7.30 -9.96
C ARG A 83 -3.89 -6.41 -11.21
N ASN A 84 -4.51 -5.22 -11.15
CA ASN A 84 -4.48 -4.24 -12.22
C ASN A 84 -3.21 -3.35 -12.09
N VAL A 85 -2.07 -3.93 -12.45
CA VAL A 85 -0.76 -3.27 -12.33
C VAL A 85 -0.67 -1.99 -13.17
N GLY A 86 -1.32 -1.96 -14.34
CA GLY A 86 -1.33 -0.77 -15.20
C GLY A 86 -1.97 0.44 -14.51
N LEU A 87 -3.21 0.29 -14.05
CA LEU A 87 -3.91 1.33 -13.29
C LEU A 87 -3.15 1.72 -12.02
N ALA A 88 -2.58 0.74 -11.31
CA ALA A 88 -1.76 1.01 -10.13
C ALA A 88 -0.56 1.90 -10.47
N MET A 89 0.19 1.60 -11.53
CA MET A 89 1.35 2.39 -11.94
C MET A 89 0.98 3.81 -12.34
N ASP A 90 -0.15 4.00 -13.03
CA ASP A 90 -0.68 5.32 -13.38
C ASP A 90 -1.06 6.13 -12.13
N LEU A 91 -1.72 5.50 -11.17
CA LEU A 91 -2.08 6.14 -9.90
C LEU A 91 -0.85 6.46 -9.05
N ILE A 92 0.17 5.60 -9.03
CA ILE A 92 1.44 5.87 -8.33
C ILE A 92 2.17 7.05 -8.98
N ALA A 93 2.20 7.14 -10.32
CA ALA A 93 2.77 8.28 -11.00
C ALA A 93 2.01 9.59 -10.70
N GLN A 94 0.68 9.54 -10.62
CA GLN A 94 -0.13 10.68 -10.17
C GLN A 94 0.16 11.04 -8.71
N LEU A 95 0.31 10.05 -7.82
CA LEU A 95 0.65 10.26 -6.42
C LEU A 95 1.97 11.00 -6.28
N GLU A 96 3.00 10.58 -7.00
CA GLU A 96 4.31 11.23 -7.03
C GLU A 96 4.25 12.66 -7.58
N SER A 97 3.45 12.88 -8.64
CA SER A 97 3.26 14.22 -9.22
C SER A 97 2.62 15.18 -8.21
N VAL A 98 1.58 14.73 -7.51
CA VAL A 98 0.87 15.54 -6.49
C VAL A 98 1.70 15.73 -5.23
N SER A 99 2.60 14.80 -4.89
CA SER A 99 3.44 14.87 -3.69
C SER A 99 4.76 15.60 -3.88
N ARG A 100 5.14 15.93 -5.13
CA ARG A 100 6.45 16.47 -5.47
C ARG A 100 6.80 17.67 -4.59
N GLU A 101 8.06 17.69 -4.11
CA GLU A 101 8.62 18.74 -3.22
C GLU A 101 7.98 18.80 -1.82
N ARG A 102 7.06 17.89 -1.49
CA ARG A 102 6.30 17.88 -0.23
C ARG A 102 6.20 16.49 0.37
N GLU A 103 7.12 15.59 0.03
CA GLU A 103 7.11 14.18 0.42
C GLU A 103 7.21 14.00 1.94
N ILE A 104 7.86 14.94 2.64
CA ILE A 104 7.97 14.92 4.11
C ILE A 104 6.64 15.18 4.81
N ALA A 105 5.68 15.83 4.14
CA ALA A 105 4.40 16.26 4.70
C ALA A 105 3.24 15.31 4.34
N ILE A 106 3.55 14.17 3.71
CA ILE A 106 2.58 13.15 3.34
C ILE A 106 1.98 12.54 4.63
N PRO A 107 0.63 12.48 4.75
CA PRO A 107 -0.02 12.01 5.97
C PRO A 107 0.14 10.50 6.21
N MET A 108 0.34 9.72 5.14
CA MET A 108 0.52 8.26 5.20
C MET A 108 1.85 7.86 4.56
N PRO A 109 3.00 8.17 5.20
CA PRO A 109 4.31 7.99 4.58
C PRO A 109 4.61 6.52 4.27
N GLY A 110 4.15 5.58 5.12
CA GLY A 110 4.33 4.15 4.87
C GLY A 110 3.66 3.67 3.57
N ALA A 111 2.41 4.07 3.34
CA ALA A 111 1.68 3.71 2.11
C ALA A 111 2.33 4.32 0.87
N TYR A 112 2.71 5.60 0.93
CA TYR A 112 3.39 6.29 -0.17
C TYR A 112 4.70 5.62 -0.57
N TRP A 113 5.61 5.40 0.40
CA TRP A 113 6.93 4.86 0.10
C TRP A 113 6.89 3.38 -0.30
N LYS A 114 5.92 2.61 0.20
CA LYS A 114 5.65 1.23 -0.27
C LYS A 114 5.29 1.22 -1.75
N LEU A 115 4.36 2.09 -2.16
CA LEU A 115 3.91 2.21 -3.54
C LEU A 115 5.04 2.71 -4.46
N LYS A 116 5.83 3.68 -4.00
CA LYS A 116 6.99 4.19 -4.74
C LYS A 116 8.06 3.10 -4.93
N ALA A 117 8.39 2.35 -3.89
CA ALA A 117 9.31 1.22 -3.97
C ALA A 117 8.80 0.13 -4.93
N PHE A 118 7.49 -0.14 -4.93
CA PHE A 118 6.86 -1.04 -5.89
C PHE A 118 7.11 -0.57 -7.33
N LYS A 119 6.80 0.71 -7.63
CA LYS A 119 7.04 1.29 -8.96
C LYS A 119 8.52 1.22 -9.37
N MET A 120 9.45 1.56 -8.47
CA MET A 120 10.89 1.48 -8.72
C MET A 120 11.32 0.06 -9.11
N ALA A 121 10.85 -0.95 -8.37
CA ALA A 121 11.13 -2.35 -8.69
C ALA A 121 10.55 -2.77 -10.05
N GLN A 122 9.33 -2.33 -10.40
CA GLN A 122 8.73 -2.57 -11.73
C GLN A 122 9.52 -1.92 -12.87
N MET A 123 10.19 -0.80 -12.59
CA MET A 123 11.05 -0.10 -13.54
C MET A 123 12.50 -0.65 -13.58
N GLY A 124 12.78 -1.76 -12.89
CA GLY A 124 14.11 -2.37 -12.84
C GLY A 124 15.08 -1.71 -11.86
N GLN A 125 14.63 -0.74 -11.06
CA GLN A 125 15.45 -0.01 -10.10
C GLN A 125 15.45 -0.69 -8.72
N MET A 126 15.81 -1.98 -8.70
CA MET A 126 15.70 -2.83 -7.50
C MET A 126 16.59 -2.34 -6.35
N GLU A 127 17.84 -1.99 -6.67
CA GLU A 127 18.82 -1.54 -5.69
C GLU A 127 18.41 -0.20 -5.05
N ASP A 128 17.94 0.75 -5.86
CA ASP A 128 17.44 2.03 -5.37
C ASP A 128 16.20 1.85 -4.48
N ALA A 129 15.29 0.96 -4.87
CA ALA A 129 14.10 0.63 -4.08
C ALA A 129 14.51 0.06 -2.72
N TYR A 130 15.42 -0.92 -2.71
CA TYR A 130 15.90 -1.56 -1.48
C TYR A 130 16.66 -0.58 -0.58
N SER A 131 17.56 0.24 -1.15
CA SER A 131 18.32 1.26 -0.45
C SER A 131 17.39 2.29 0.22
N THR A 132 16.38 2.75 -0.53
CA THR A 132 15.39 3.72 -0.02
C THR A 132 14.57 3.14 1.13
N VAL A 133 13.99 1.96 0.94
CA VAL A 133 13.16 1.31 1.97
C VAL A 133 13.97 0.98 3.21
N SER A 134 15.22 0.51 3.06
CA SER A 134 16.10 0.20 4.19
C SER A 134 16.44 1.45 5.01
N LYS A 135 16.74 2.58 4.37
CA LYS A 135 16.98 3.86 5.05
C LYS A 135 15.75 4.31 5.84
N LEU A 136 14.56 4.22 5.24
CA LEU A 136 13.30 4.62 5.89
C LEU A 136 12.93 3.67 7.03
N ALA A 137 13.14 2.36 6.88
CA ALA A 137 12.93 1.39 7.95
C ALA A 137 13.77 1.73 9.18
N THR A 138 15.05 2.04 9.00
CA THR A 138 15.94 2.45 10.09
C THR A 138 15.50 3.76 10.72
N LEU A 139 15.18 4.78 9.91
CA LEU A 139 14.76 6.10 10.39
C LEU A 139 13.48 6.05 11.23
N TRP A 140 12.52 5.20 10.84
CA TRP A 140 11.19 5.16 11.46
C TRP A 140 11.01 4.14 12.57
N ARG A 141 12.01 3.29 12.82
CA ARG A 141 11.95 2.18 13.79
C ARG A 141 11.35 2.60 15.14
N ASN A 142 11.74 3.78 15.64
CA ASN A 142 11.32 4.28 16.96
C ASN A 142 10.37 5.49 16.91
N THR A 143 10.08 6.04 15.73
CA THR A 143 9.33 7.30 15.59
C THR A 143 7.97 7.09 14.92
N LEU A 144 7.90 6.26 13.89
CA LEU A 144 6.69 6.00 13.11
C LEU A 144 6.49 4.49 12.95
N VAL A 145 6.16 3.82 14.06
CA VAL A 145 6.06 2.35 14.14
C VAL A 145 5.21 1.75 13.02
N LEU A 146 4.05 2.34 12.70
CA LEU A 146 3.20 1.83 11.62
C LEU A 146 3.87 1.96 10.25
N ALA A 147 4.56 3.06 9.95
CA ALA A 147 5.26 3.25 8.69
C ALA A 147 6.51 2.36 8.62
N HIS A 148 7.20 2.14 9.75
CA HIS A 148 8.28 1.18 9.86
C HIS A 148 7.82 -0.24 9.47
N LEU A 149 6.67 -0.69 9.97
CA LEU A 149 6.10 -1.99 9.56
C LEU A 149 5.84 -2.08 8.05
N ASP A 150 5.37 -1.00 7.41
CA ASP A 150 5.23 -0.96 5.95
C ASP A 150 6.58 -1.12 5.24
N MET A 151 7.62 -0.46 5.74
CA MET A 151 8.97 -0.57 5.17
C MET A 151 9.57 -1.96 5.36
N VAL A 152 9.42 -2.58 6.54
CA VAL A 152 9.90 -3.95 6.80
C VAL A 152 9.24 -4.95 5.86
N ALA A 153 7.92 -4.86 5.66
CA ALA A 153 7.23 -5.72 4.71
C ALA A 153 7.69 -5.48 3.26
N THR A 154 7.86 -4.21 2.88
CA THR A 154 8.36 -3.83 1.55
C THR A 154 9.77 -4.36 1.32
N LYS A 155 10.64 -4.29 2.32
CA LYS A 155 12.00 -4.83 2.28
C LYS A 155 11.98 -6.34 2.09
N ALA A 156 11.18 -7.06 2.88
CA ALA A 156 11.00 -8.51 2.76
C ALA A 156 10.51 -8.93 1.36
N TRP A 157 9.62 -8.14 0.77
CA TRP A 157 9.16 -8.37 -0.60
C TRP A 157 10.26 -8.17 -1.64
N LEU A 158 11.01 -7.07 -1.56
CA LEU A 158 12.14 -6.81 -2.45
C LEU A 158 13.21 -7.92 -2.35
N GLU A 159 13.53 -8.38 -1.14
CA GLU A 159 14.48 -9.47 -0.92
C GLU A 159 14.03 -10.78 -1.57
N ARG A 160 12.73 -11.12 -1.46
CA ARG A 160 12.18 -12.30 -2.15
C ARG A 160 12.17 -12.14 -3.65
N LEU A 161 11.92 -10.93 -4.15
CA LEU A 161 11.93 -10.64 -5.58
C LEU A 161 13.34 -10.81 -6.17
N ASP A 162 14.36 -10.29 -5.48
CA ASP A 162 15.76 -10.36 -5.89
C ASP A 162 16.38 -11.76 -5.66
N GLN A 163 16.24 -12.32 -4.46
CA GLN A 163 17.03 -13.48 -3.98
C GLN A 163 16.18 -14.73 -3.73
N GLY A 164 14.85 -14.63 -3.87
CA GLY A 164 13.91 -15.71 -3.53
C GLY A 164 13.75 -15.98 -2.03
N THR A 165 14.50 -15.29 -1.17
CA THR A 165 14.52 -15.51 0.28
C THR A 165 14.53 -14.17 1.03
N VAL A 166 14.11 -14.18 2.29
CA VAL A 166 14.15 -13.00 3.18
C VAL A 166 15.45 -13.06 3.97
N ARG A 167 16.14 -11.92 4.11
CA ARG A 167 17.39 -11.84 4.87
C ARG A 167 17.13 -11.98 6.37
N PRO A 168 18.06 -12.52 7.17
CA PRO A 168 17.87 -12.73 8.60
C PRO A 168 17.44 -11.47 9.37
N GLU A 169 18.10 -10.33 9.11
CA GLU A 169 17.77 -9.05 9.74
C GLU A 169 16.31 -8.63 9.50
N THR A 170 15.83 -8.83 8.28
CA THR A 170 14.45 -8.49 7.89
C THR A 170 13.46 -9.50 8.49
N ALA A 171 13.84 -10.77 8.62
CA ALA A 171 13.05 -11.79 9.29
C ALA A 171 12.85 -11.48 10.79
N ASP A 172 13.89 -10.98 11.46
CA ASP A 172 13.81 -10.53 12.86
C ASP A 172 12.87 -9.33 13.01
N ASP A 173 12.97 -8.34 12.12
CA ASP A 173 12.06 -7.19 12.11
C ASP A 173 10.60 -7.59 11.80
N LEU A 174 10.39 -8.62 10.98
CA LEU A 174 9.05 -9.16 10.73
C LEU A 174 8.41 -9.77 12.00
N ASP A 175 9.21 -10.16 12.99
CA ASP A 175 8.69 -10.62 14.29
C ASP A 175 7.96 -9.51 15.05
N LEU A 176 8.28 -8.23 14.80
CA LEU A 176 7.60 -7.09 15.40
C LEU A 176 6.09 -7.10 15.11
N PHE A 177 5.66 -7.60 13.95
CA PHE A 177 4.24 -7.76 13.65
C PHE A 177 3.53 -8.65 14.68
N ARG A 178 4.19 -9.74 15.12
CA ARG A 178 3.65 -10.65 16.13
C ARG A 178 3.68 -10.01 17.51
N ARG A 179 4.82 -9.42 17.91
CA ARG A 179 4.99 -8.79 19.22
C ARG A 179 3.99 -7.66 19.47
N LEU A 180 3.67 -6.91 18.43
CA LEU A 180 2.71 -5.82 18.51
C LEU A 180 1.26 -6.29 18.36
N GLY A 181 1.00 -7.54 17.96
CA GLY A 181 -0.36 -8.00 17.65
C GLY A 181 -0.94 -7.34 16.39
N ALA A 182 -0.09 -6.91 15.46
CA ALA A 182 -0.46 -6.30 14.18
C ALA A 182 -0.85 -7.35 13.13
N VAL A 183 -1.66 -8.34 13.53
CA VAL A 183 -2.06 -9.49 12.71
C VAL A 183 -2.76 -9.04 11.43
N GLY A 184 -3.67 -8.06 11.53
CA GLY A 184 -4.40 -7.57 10.37
C GLY A 184 -3.49 -6.84 9.36
N LYS A 185 -2.47 -6.12 9.85
CA LYS A 185 -1.48 -5.48 8.98
C LYS A 185 -0.59 -6.51 8.29
N ARG A 186 -0.22 -7.58 9.01
CA ARG A 186 0.55 -8.69 8.44
C ARG A 186 -0.24 -9.44 7.36
N GLN A 187 -1.54 -9.62 7.52
CA GLN A 187 -2.40 -10.24 6.50
C GLN A 187 -2.56 -9.34 5.27
N LEU A 188 -2.76 -8.03 5.47
CA LEU A 188 -2.85 -7.05 4.39
C LEU A 188 -1.57 -6.98 3.54
N LEU A 189 -0.41 -6.88 4.20
CA LEU A 189 0.90 -6.91 3.55
C LEU A 189 1.30 -8.35 3.15
N GLY A 190 0.53 -9.32 3.63
CA GLY A 190 0.64 -10.74 3.37
C GLY A 190 -0.17 -11.20 2.15
N PHE A 191 -0.92 -10.31 1.52
CA PHE A 191 -1.94 -10.67 0.54
C PHE A 191 -1.30 -11.08 -0.80
N PRO A 192 -1.88 -12.04 -1.53
CA PRO A 192 -1.33 -12.59 -2.76
C PRO A 192 -0.85 -11.58 -3.81
N TRP A 193 -1.43 -10.39 -3.98
CA TRP A 193 -0.88 -9.43 -4.97
C TRP A 193 0.50 -8.88 -4.59
N PHE A 194 0.86 -8.88 -3.29
CA PHE A 194 2.20 -8.53 -2.82
C PHE A 194 3.17 -9.70 -3.03
N TRP A 195 2.72 -10.97 -3.00
CA TRP A 195 3.59 -12.14 -3.15
C TRP A 195 3.57 -12.84 -4.52
N GLU A 196 2.51 -12.68 -5.31
CA GLU A 196 2.30 -13.34 -6.61
C GLU A 196 2.66 -12.45 -7.79
N THR A 197 2.83 -11.13 -7.61
CA THR A 197 3.47 -10.27 -8.63
C THR A 197 4.89 -10.74 -8.97
N LEU A 198 5.50 -11.61 -8.14
CA LEU A 198 6.74 -12.32 -8.40
C LEU A 198 6.69 -13.21 -9.66
N VAL A 199 5.52 -13.79 -9.98
CA VAL A 199 5.41 -14.72 -11.12
C VAL A 199 5.42 -13.94 -12.44
N ASP A 200 4.64 -12.86 -12.53
CA ASP A 200 4.54 -12.06 -13.76
C ASP A 200 5.83 -11.24 -14.02
N LEU A 201 6.46 -10.70 -12.97
CA LEU A 201 7.74 -9.97 -13.08
C LEU A 201 8.90 -10.86 -13.57
N ARG A 202 9.03 -12.09 -13.06
CA ARG A 202 10.10 -13.01 -13.51
C ARG A 202 9.92 -13.42 -14.97
N SER A 203 8.68 -13.62 -15.44
CA SER A 203 8.42 -13.87 -16.86
C SER A 203 8.81 -12.69 -17.75
N ARG A 204 8.54 -11.45 -17.32
CA ARG A 204 8.88 -10.23 -18.08
C ARG A 204 10.38 -9.90 -18.06
N GLN A 205 11.05 -9.99 -16.92
CA GLN A 205 12.50 -9.78 -16.82
C GLN A 205 13.29 -10.86 -17.57
N LYS A 206 12.83 -12.12 -17.53
CA LYS A 206 13.43 -13.20 -18.34
C LYS A 206 13.25 -12.94 -19.83
N ALA A 207 12.09 -12.43 -20.26
CA ALA A 207 11.84 -12.04 -21.65
C ALA A 207 12.72 -10.86 -22.12
N GLN A 208 12.91 -9.84 -21.27
CA GLN A 208 13.80 -8.70 -21.57
C GLN A 208 15.27 -9.10 -21.66
N ARG A 209 15.78 -9.93 -20.73
CA ARG A 209 17.18 -10.42 -20.79
C ARG A 209 17.43 -11.31 -22.00
N ILE A 210 16.44 -12.10 -22.45
CA ILE A 210 16.57 -12.90 -23.69
C ILE A 210 16.64 -12.01 -24.94
N GLN A 211 15.90 -10.88 -24.97
CA GLN A 211 15.97 -9.92 -26.07
C GLN A 211 17.30 -9.15 -26.12
N GLU A 212 17.88 -8.82 -24.97
CA GLU A 212 19.19 -8.16 -24.91
C GLU A 212 20.36 -9.06 -25.33
N TRP A 213 20.22 -10.38 -25.22
CA TRP A 213 21.23 -11.36 -25.62
C TRP A 213 21.08 -11.81 -27.09
N SER A 214 20.03 -11.36 -27.76
CA SER A 214 19.72 -11.69 -29.17
C SER A 214 20.04 -10.53 -30.13
N ARG A 215 20.77 -9.51 -29.67
CA ARG A 215 21.30 -8.38 -30.45
C ARG A 215 22.81 -8.35 -30.33
#